data_AF-A0A847XQJ4-F1
#
_entry.id   AF-A0A847XQJ4-F1
#
_cell.length_a   1.000
_cell.length_b   1.000
_cell.length_c   1.000
_cell.angle_alpha   90.00
_cell.angle_beta   90.00
_cell.angle_gamma   90.00
#
_symmetry.space_group_name_H-M   'P 1'
#
loop_
_entity.id
_entity.type
_entity.pdbx_description
1 polymer ?
#
loop_
_entity_poly.entity_id
_entity_poly.type
_entity_poly.pdbx_seq_one_letter_code
_entity_poly.pdbx_strand_id
1 'polypeptide(L)'
;MKKTQLLNFLIIIIIGSACLRLHAQESAISWDYPIKPGSKEWNKREDRQNFMAGLRIMNIPPDTLELINTEHLSRVCLNYPFWPLVFSRNSLQQGYNLIKNNFNGFRELENRSNAAQYILQEYKKMDPDDFKPGSSLAQKGEYMARFTFIELLLAQHKIIDNVNEDVRKQIIEESLKKFREKLKIRSYGIEGLVTTTFLMARFANNLNGSQNLFKEIPENEDFLNNCKEINVKPMIDIANKTENFIRNKGYFVY
;
A
#
# COMPACT_ATOMS: atom_id res chain seq x y z
N MET A 1 19.41 17.92 -55.80
CA MET A 1 18.42 16.95 -55.27
C MET A 1 17.06 17.27 -55.86
N LYS A 2 16.44 16.34 -56.62
CA LYS A 2 15.19 16.62 -57.36
C LYS A 2 14.04 16.81 -56.35
N LYS A 3 13.13 17.76 -56.59
CA LYS A 3 11.94 18.04 -55.73
C LYS A 3 11.21 16.77 -55.26
N THR A 4 11.18 15.75 -56.12
CA THR A 4 10.59 14.42 -55.86
C THR A 4 11.31 13.63 -54.77
N GLN A 5 12.64 13.73 -54.66
CA GLN A 5 13.40 13.06 -53.61
C GLN A 5 13.19 13.72 -52.24
N LEU A 6 13.05 15.05 -52.20
CA LEU A 6 12.76 15.79 -50.96
C LEU A 6 11.33 15.47 -50.45
N LEU A 7 10.36 15.36 -51.36
CA LEU A 7 8.98 15.01 -51.03
C LEU A 7 8.87 13.56 -50.49
N ASN A 8 9.56 12.61 -51.10
CA ASN A 8 9.60 11.23 -50.62
C ASN A 8 10.28 11.11 -49.25
N PHE A 9 11.30 11.93 -48.98
CA PHE A 9 11.96 11.95 -47.67
C PHE A 9 11.05 12.53 -46.57
N LEU A 10 10.29 13.58 -46.88
CA LEU A 10 9.30 14.18 -45.97
C LEU A 10 8.16 13.22 -45.63
N ILE A 11 7.66 12.44 -46.61
CA ILE A 11 6.60 11.44 -46.38
C ILE A 11 7.09 10.33 -45.43
N ILE A 12 8.33 9.86 -45.58
CA ILE A 12 8.92 8.83 -44.71
C ILE A 12 9.08 9.33 -43.27
N ILE A 13 9.46 10.59 -43.05
CA ILE A 13 9.57 11.19 -41.70
C ILE A 13 8.18 11.33 -41.05
N ILE A 14 7.15 11.70 -41.81
CA ILE A 14 5.79 11.84 -41.29
C ILE A 14 5.22 10.46 -40.91
N ILE A 15 5.42 9.43 -41.74
CA ILE A 15 4.99 8.05 -41.43
C ILE A 15 5.79 7.47 -40.25
N GLY A 16 7.10 7.71 -40.18
CA GLY A 16 7.95 7.30 -39.04
C GLY A 16 7.56 7.98 -37.72
N SER A 17 7.15 9.25 -37.76
CA SER A 17 6.66 9.98 -36.59
C SER A 17 5.25 9.56 -36.16
N ALA A 18 4.42 9.09 -37.08
CA ALA A 18 3.10 8.53 -36.79
C ALA A 18 3.19 7.10 -36.21
N CYS A 19 4.18 6.30 -36.64
CA CYS A 19 4.41 4.96 -36.11
C CYS A 19 4.95 4.93 -34.66
N LEU A 20 5.58 6.00 -34.18
CA LEU A 20 6.03 6.12 -32.77
C LEU A 20 4.92 6.56 -31.80
N ARG A 21 3.69 6.77 -32.29
CA ARG A 21 2.52 7.06 -31.45
C ARG A 21 1.48 5.95 -31.42
N LEU A 22 1.87 4.73 -31.76
CA LEU A 22 1.23 3.54 -31.20
C LEU A 22 1.73 3.42 -29.76
N HIS A 23 1.17 4.21 -28.84
CA HIS A 23 0.93 3.63 -27.52
C HIS A 23 0.13 2.37 -27.83
N ALA A 24 0.75 1.20 -27.64
CA ALA A 24 -0.02 -0.01 -27.48
C ALA A 24 -1.07 0.36 -26.43
N GLN A 25 -2.33 0.42 -26.86
CA GLN A 25 -3.44 0.54 -25.94
C GLN A 25 -3.48 -0.81 -25.24
N GLU A 26 -2.60 -0.95 -24.24
CA GLU A 26 -2.54 -2.10 -23.37
C GLU A 26 -3.93 -2.15 -22.76
N SER A 27 -4.77 -3.06 -23.27
CA SER A 27 -6.07 -3.29 -22.67
C SER A 27 -5.79 -3.63 -21.23
N ALA A 28 -6.05 -2.69 -20.32
CA ALA A 28 -5.68 -2.83 -18.93
C ALA A 28 -6.44 -4.02 -18.37
N ILE A 29 -5.77 -5.17 -18.29
CA ILE A 29 -6.31 -6.36 -17.65
C ILE A 29 -6.51 -5.99 -16.20
N SER A 30 -7.78 -5.98 -15.80
CA SER A 30 -8.23 -5.63 -14.46
C SER A 30 -8.99 -6.83 -13.89
N TRP A 31 -9.03 -6.91 -12.57
CA TRP A 31 -9.76 -7.93 -11.84
C TRP A 31 -10.71 -7.28 -10.86
N ASP A 32 -11.92 -7.80 -10.77
CA ASP A 32 -12.84 -7.52 -9.66
C ASP A 32 -13.23 -8.82 -8.99
N TYR A 33 -13.59 -8.73 -7.72
CA TYR A 33 -13.96 -9.89 -6.91
C TYR A 33 -15.29 -10.46 -7.41
N PRO A 34 -15.34 -11.77 -7.74
CA PRO A 34 -16.49 -12.36 -8.43
C PRO A 34 -17.76 -12.33 -7.58
N ILE A 35 -17.62 -12.47 -6.25
CA ILE A 35 -18.72 -12.47 -5.30
C ILE A 35 -18.27 -11.74 -4.03
N LYS A 36 -18.81 -10.54 -3.77
CA LYS A 36 -18.41 -9.71 -2.61
C LYS A 36 -19.21 -10.09 -1.35
N PRO A 37 -18.59 -10.18 -0.16
CA PRO A 37 -19.31 -10.41 1.10
C PRO A 37 -20.48 -9.43 1.28
N GLY A 38 -21.63 -9.96 1.68
CA GLY A 38 -22.86 -9.17 1.86
C GLY A 38 -23.71 -8.97 0.59
N SER A 39 -23.23 -9.36 -0.60
CA SER A 39 -24.03 -9.36 -1.83
C SER A 39 -25.13 -10.44 -1.85
N LYS A 40 -26.11 -10.32 -2.76
CA LYS A 40 -27.16 -11.34 -2.93
C LYS A 40 -26.55 -12.67 -3.39
N GLU A 41 -25.56 -12.59 -4.26
CA GLU A 41 -24.80 -13.72 -4.80
C GLU A 41 -24.02 -14.42 -3.68
N TRP A 42 -23.39 -13.66 -2.78
CA TRP A 42 -22.71 -14.21 -1.60
C TRP A 42 -23.66 -15.00 -0.71
N ASN A 43 -24.85 -14.47 -0.45
CA ASN A 43 -25.84 -15.09 0.42
C ASN A 43 -26.45 -16.37 -0.19
N LYS A 44 -26.41 -16.53 -1.52
CA LYS A 44 -26.94 -17.70 -2.23
C LYS A 44 -25.94 -18.84 -2.38
N ARG A 45 -24.66 -18.62 -2.07
CA ARG A 45 -23.64 -19.67 -2.12
C ARG A 45 -23.99 -20.83 -1.19
N GLU A 46 -23.92 -22.05 -1.70
CA GLU A 46 -24.15 -23.28 -0.93
C GLU A 46 -23.10 -23.45 0.17
N ASP A 47 -21.85 -23.10 -0.14
CA ASP A 47 -20.70 -23.18 0.75
C ASP A 47 -20.50 -21.92 1.61
N ARG A 48 -21.52 -21.05 1.73
CA ARG A 48 -21.41 -19.77 2.47
C ARG A 48 -20.99 -19.92 3.93
N GLN A 49 -21.30 -21.07 4.56
CA GLN A 49 -20.88 -21.38 5.93
C GLN A 49 -19.42 -21.82 6.02
N ASN A 50 -18.81 -22.21 4.90
CA ASN A 50 -17.40 -22.51 4.81
C ASN A 50 -16.61 -21.22 4.56
N PHE A 51 -16.16 -20.60 5.65
CA PHE A 51 -15.34 -19.40 5.60
C PHE A 51 -14.12 -19.52 4.68
N MET A 52 -13.42 -20.67 4.72
CA MET A 52 -12.25 -20.92 3.87
C MET A 52 -12.61 -20.96 2.38
N ALA A 53 -13.80 -21.44 2.04
CA ALA A 53 -14.28 -21.38 0.66
C ALA A 53 -14.52 -19.92 0.23
N GLY A 54 -15.04 -19.10 1.14
CA GLY A 54 -15.15 -17.65 0.96
C GLY A 54 -13.82 -16.94 0.67
N LEU A 55 -12.74 -17.32 1.37
CA LEU A 55 -11.41 -16.77 1.09
C LEU A 55 -10.87 -17.25 -0.27
N ARG A 56 -11.08 -18.53 -0.61
CA ARG A 56 -10.56 -19.11 -1.86
C ARG A 56 -11.10 -18.43 -3.11
N ILE A 57 -12.40 -18.11 -3.14
CA ILE A 57 -13.03 -17.48 -4.31
C ILE A 57 -12.53 -16.05 -4.57
N MET A 58 -11.78 -15.46 -3.65
CA MET A 58 -11.17 -14.15 -3.86
C MET A 58 -9.90 -14.22 -4.69
N ASN A 59 -9.26 -15.40 -4.80
CA ASN A 59 -8.02 -15.55 -5.56
C ASN A 59 -8.21 -15.15 -7.03
N ILE A 60 -7.21 -14.48 -7.58
CA ILE A 60 -7.15 -14.08 -8.98
C ILE A 60 -6.83 -15.35 -9.80
N PRO A 61 -7.54 -15.65 -10.90
CA PRO A 61 -7.18 -16.74 -11.79
C PRO A 61 -5.72 -16.61 -12.26
N PRO A 62 -4.94 -17.71 -12.37
CA PRO A 62 -3.52 -17.65 -12.72
C PRO A 62 -3.24 -16.83 -13.99
N ASP A 63 -3.97 -17.10 -15.08
CA ASP A 63 -3.81 -16.39 -16.35
C ASP A 63 -4.05 -14.87 -16.20
N THR A 64 -5.02 -14.47 -15.37
CA THR A 64 -5.28 -13.05 -15.07
C THR A 64 -4.19 -12.46 -14.19
N LEU A 65 -3.67 -13.22 -13.23
CA LEU A 65 -2.65 -12.76 -12.28
C LEU A 65 -1.30 -12.50 -12.97
N GLU A 66 -0.96 -13.31 -13.97
CA GLU A 66 0.25 -13.14 -14.78
C GLU A 66 0.19 -11.89 -15.66
N LEU A 67 -1.01 -11.51 -16.11
CA LEU A 67 -1.20 -10.42 -17.07
C LEU A 67 -1.59 -9.08 -16.44
N ILE A 68 -2.17 -9.08 -15.23
CA ILE A 68 -2.53 -7.83 -14.54
C ILE A 68 -1.27 -7.03 -14.21
N ASN A 69 -1.23 -5.76 -14.61
CA ASN A 69 -0.08 -4.89 -14.32
C ASN A 69 -0.05 -4.48 -12.84
N THR A 70 1.10 -3.97 -12.36
CA THR A 70 1.29 -3.67 -10.93
C THR A 70 0.30 -2.62 -10.42
N GLU A 71 -0.03 -1.60 -11.21
CA GLU A 71 -0.98 -0.56 -10.80
C GLU A 71 -2.35 -1.16 -10.48
N HIS A 72 -2.88 -1.97 -11.40
CA HIS A 72 -4.17 -2.62 -11.21
C HIS A 72 -4.11 -3.63 -10.08
N LEU A 73 -3.05 -4.42 -9.98
CA LEU A 73 -2.88 -5.37 -8.87
C LEU A 73 -2.81 -4.66 -7.50
N SER A 74 -2.14 -3.51 -7.40
CA SER A 74 -2.14 -2.69 -6.19
C SER A 74 -3.56 -2.26 -5.81
N ARG A 75 -4.36 -1.82 -6.77
CA ARG A 75 -5.76 -1.43 -6.52
C ARG A 75 -6.63 -2.62 -6.13
N VAL A 76 -6.44 -3.79 -6.75
CA VAL A 76 -7.11 -5.02 -6.34
C VAL A 76 -6.76 -5.32 -4.88
N CYS A 77 -5.48 -5.43 -4.55
CA CYS A 77 -5.02 -5.70 -3.18
C CYS A 77 -5.56 -4.69 -2.16
N LEU A 78 -5.59 -3.38 -2.46
CA LEU A 78 -6.13 -2.36 -1.55
C LEU A 78 -7.65 -2.44 -1.36
N ASN A 79 -8.38 -3.00 -2.32
CA ASN A 79 -9.83 -3.21 -2.24
C ASN A 79 -10.21 -4.65 -1.82
N TYR A 80 -9.25 -5.43 -1.28
CA TYR A 80 -9.51 -6.79 -0.84
C TYR A 80 -10.63 -6.87 0.21
N PRO A 81 -11.73 -7.60 -0.04
CA PRO A 81 -12.92 -7.54 0.81
C PRO A 81 -12.71 -8.00 2.26
N PHE A 82 -11.69 -8.83 2.49
CA PHE A 82 -11.39 -9.38 3.81
C PHE A 82 -10.24 -8.68 4.53
N TRP A 83 -9.87 -7.46 4.14
CA TRP A 83 -8.98 -6.61 4.92
C TRP A 83 -9.33 -6.54 6.42
N PRO A 84 -10.61 -6.44 6.85
CA PRO A 84 -10.95 -6.41 8.28
C PRO A 84 -10.44 -7.61 9.10
N LEU A 85 -10.08 -8.73 8.47
CA LEU A 85 -9.48 -9.87 9.17
C LEU A 85 -8.11 -9.56 9.78
N VAL A 86 -7.44 -8.46 9.39
CA VAL A 86 -6.19 -8.04 10.03
C VAL A 86 -6.36 -7.79 11.54
N PHE A 87 -7.57 -7.42 11.96
CA PHE A 87 -7.92 -7.18 13.37
C PHE A 87 -8.27 -8.46 14.15
N SER A 88 -8.28 -9.63 13.51
CA SER A 88 -8.77 -10.89 14.11
C SER A 88 -7.71 -11.72 14.82
N ARG A 89 -6.50 -11.17 15.02
CA ARG A 89 -5.33 -11.87 15.58
C ARG A 89 -4.69 -11.04 16.68
N ASN A 90 -3.73 -11.64 17.39
CA ASN A 90 -3.02 -10.99 18.50
C ASN A 90 -2.13 -9.82 18.06
N SER A 91 -1.88 -9.68 16.77
CA SER A 91 -1.19 -8.53 16.20
C SER A 91 -1.64 -8.28 14.77
N LEU A 92 -1.50 -7.03 14.31
CA LEU A 92 -1.88 -6.66 12.94
C LEU A 92 -1.01 -7.39 11.90
N GLN A 93 0.27 -7.67 12.20
CA GLN A 93 1.10 -8.47 11.28
C GLN A 93 0.62 -9.92 11.19
N GLN A 94 0.18 -10.55 12.29
CA GLN A 94 -0.38 -11.90 12.24
C GLN A 94 -1.69 -11.93 11.43
N GLY A 95 -2.51 -10.89 11.57
CA GLY A 95 -3.71 -10.71 10.77
C GLY A 95 -3.41 -10.49 9.27
N TYR A 96 -2.38 -9.69 8.95
CA TYR A 96 -1.91 -9.53 7.58
C TYR A 96 -1.39 -10.86 7.00
N ASN A 97 -0.60 -11.62 7.78
CA ASN A 97 -0.09 -12.92 7.36
C ASN A 97 -1.23 -13.90 7.03
N LEU A 98 -2.32 -13.89 7.81
CA LEU A 98 -3.51 -14.69 7.50
C LEU A 98 -4.07 -14.37 6.12
N ILE A 99 -4.31 -13.09 5.80
CA ILE A 99 -4.91 -12.71 4.51
C ILE A 99 -3.94 -12.96 3.35
N LYS A 100 -2.65 -12.66 3.52
CA LYS A 100 -1.60 -12.95 2.53
C LYS A 100 -1.50 -14.44 2.22
N ASN A 101 -1.60 -15.31 3.23
CA ASN A 101 -1.52 -16.75 3.02
C ASN A 101 -2.72 -17.30 2.24
N ASN A 102 -3.87 -16.61 2.26
CA ASN A 102 -5.09 -17.07 1.61
C ASN A 102 -5.38 -16.39 0.25
N PHE A 103 -4.76 -15.24 -0.03
CA PHE A 103 -4.97 -14.48 -1.27
C PHE A 103 -3.67 -14.36 -2.09
N ASN A 104 -3.69 -14.87 -3.32
CA ASN A 104 -2.54 -14.86 -4.23
C ASN A 104 -2.12 -13.47 -4.71
N GLY A 105 -3.04 -12.51 -4.77
CA GLY A 105 -2.72 -11.14 -5.18
C GLY A 105 -1.71 -10.46 -4.26
N PHE A 106 -1.81 -10.63 -2.93
CA PHE A 106 -0.80 -10.08 -2.01
C PHE A 106 0.56 -10.72 -2.21
N ARG A 107 0.59 -12.05 -2.38
CA ARG A 107 1.85 -12.79 -2.58
C ARG A 107 2.55 -12.38 -3.86
N GLU A 108 1.80 -12.16 -4.92
CA GLU A 108 2.29 -11.67 -6.20
C GLU A 108 2.78 -10.22 -6.10
N LEU A 109 1.93 -9.32 -5.58
CA LEU A 109 2.22 -7.89 -5.51
C LEU A 109 3.51 -7.60 -4.72
N GLU A 110 3.72 -8.28 -3.60
CA GLU A 110 4.93 -8.11 -2.77
C GLU A 110 6.25 -8.44 -3.49
N ASN A 111 6.20 -9.23 -4.57
CA ASN A 111 7.40 -9.56 -5.35
C ASN A 111 7.67 -8.55 -6.48
N ARG A 112 6.77 -7.60 -6.74
CA ARG A 112 6.91 -6.64 -7.84
C ARG A 112 7.72 -5.42 -7.39
N SER A 113 8.82 -5.14 -8.09
CA SER A 113 9.77 -4.06 -7.73
C SER A 113 9.16 -2.66 -7.70
N ASN A 114 8.11 -2.41 -8.49
CA ASN A 114 7.39 -1.13 -8.54
C ASN A 114 6.11 -1.11 -7.68
N ALA A 115 5.83 -2.13 -6.87
CA ALA A 115 4.61 -2.19 -6.05
C ALA A 115 4.53 -1.01 -5.05
N ALA A 116 5.64 -0.71 -4.37
CA ALA A 116 5.70 0.38 -3.40
C ALA A 116 5.27 1.73 -4.00
N GLN A 117 5.65 1.99 -5.26
CA GLN A 117 5.33 3.23 -5.96
C GLN A 117 3.82 3.39 -6.17
N TYR A 118 3.15 2.35 -6.67
CA TYR A 118 1.70 2.40 -6.92
C TYR A 118 0.90 2.42 -5.62
N ILE A 119 1.35 1.70 -4.58
CA ILE A 119 0.70 1.77 -3.27
C ILE A 119 0.89 3.17 -2.66
N LEU A 120 2.08 3.76 -2.74
CA LEU A 120 2.35 5.13 -2.28
C LEU A 120 1.46 6.16 -3.00
N GLN A 121 1.23 6.00 -4.31
CA GLN A 121 0.35 6.89 -5.06
C GLN A 121 -1.08 6.89 -4.51
N GLU A 122 -1.62 5.72 -4.13
CA GLU A 122 -2.92 5.65 -3.47
C GLU A 122 -2.86 6.24 -2.05
N TYR A 123 -1.77 6.00 -1.31
CA TYR A 123 -1.60 6.53 0.04
C TYR A 123 -1.59 8.06 0.06
N LYS A 124 -0.89 8.71 -0.88
CA LYS A 124 -0.81 10.17 -1.02
C LYS A 124 -2.16 10.84 -1.32
N LYS A 125 -3.12 10.13 -1.90
CA LYS A 125 -4.47 10.66 -2.18
C LYS A 125 -5.35 10.72 -0.92
N MET A 126 -4.98 10.00 0.14
CA MET A 126 -5.77 9.95 1.37
C MET A 126 -5.43 11.14 2.26
N ASP A 127 -6.43 11.88 2.71
CA ASP A 127 -6.28 12.97 3.67
C ASP A 127 -6.84 12.52 5.04
N PRO A 128 -6.04 12.53 6.12
CA PRO A 128 -6.53 12.14 7.44
C PRO A 128 -7.78 12.89 7.92
N ASP A 129 -8.02 14.10 7.44
CA ASP A 129 -9.15 14.96 7.84
C ASP A 129 -10.31 15.00 6.82
N ASP A 130 -10.25 14.23 5.72
CA ASP A 130 -11.32 14.18 4.70
C ASP A 130 -12.53 13.33 5.16
N PHE A 131 -13.12 13.72 6.29
CA PHE A 131 -14.40 13.21 6.74
C PHE A 131 -15.51 13.99 6.06
N LYS A 132 -16.15 13.40 5.04
CA LYS A 132 -17.29 14.03 4.36
C LYS A 132 -18.33 14.51 5.38
N PRO A 133 -18.84 15.76 5.26
CA PRO A 133 -19.91 16.25 6.11
C PRO A 133 -21.10 15.28 6.14
N GLY A 134 -21.62 14.99 7.32
CA GLY A 134 -22.71 14.02 7.50
C GLY A 134 -22.30 12.54 7.51
N SER A 135 -20.99 12.22 7.41
CA SER A 135 -20.53 10.83 7.53
C SER A 135 -20.91 10.21 8.88
N SER A 136 -21.46 9.00 8.83
CA SER A 136 -21.75 8.19 10.03
C SER A 136 -20.46 7.75 10.72
N LEU A 137 -20.55 7.36 12.00
CA LEU A 137 -19.41 6.79 12.73
C LEU A 137 -18.82 5.56 12.01
N ALA A 138 -19.66 4.73 11.40
CA ALA A 138 -19.21 3.56 10.64
C ALA A 138 -18.43 3.97 9.38
N GLN A 139 -18.88 4.99 8.66
CA GLN A 139 -18.16 5.50 7.47
C GLN A 139 -16.81 6.11 7.85
N LYS A 140 -16.74 6.85 8.96
CA LYS A 140 -15.47 7.38 9.48
C LYS A 140 -14.54 6.24 9.89
N GLY A 141 -15.04 5.24 10.62
CA GLY A 141 -14.28 4.05 11.00
C GLY A 141 -13.76 3.28 9.79
N GLU A 142 -14.58 3.08 8.75
CA GLU A 142 -14.15 2.45 7.49
C GLU A 142 -13.03 3.25 6.82
N TYR A 143 -13.19 4.56 6.71
CA TYR A 143 -12.17 5.43 6.12
C TYR A 143 -10.85 5.37 6.89
N MET A 144 -10.90 5.41 8.22
CA MET A 144 -9.72 5.29 9.07
C MET A 144 -9.07 3.90 8.95
N ALA A 145 -9.86 2.82 8.87
CA ALA A 145 -9.34 1.47 8.68
C ALA A 145 -8.60 1.31 7.33
N ARG A 146 -8.97 2.09 6.30
CA ARG A 146 -8.21 2.09 5.03
C ARG A 146 -6.77 2.57 5.21
N PHE A 147 -6.50 3.49 6.14
CA PHE A 147 -5.12 3.86 6.48
C PHE A 147 -4.36 2.66 7.05
N THR A 148 -4.97 1.92 7.97
CA THR A 148 -4.39 0.69 8.51
C THR A 148 -4.04 -0.30 7.41
N PHE A 149 -4.94 -0.51 6.45
CA PHE A 149 -4.72 -1.49 5.37
C PHE A 149 -3.56 -1.12 4.46
N ILE A 150 -3.52 0.12 3.98
CA ILE A 150 -2.47 0.58 3.07
C ILE A 150 -1.10 0.69 3.77
N GLU A 151 -1.09 1.13 5.03
CA GLU A 151 0.13 1.25 5.83
C GLU A 151 0.70 -0.12 6.17
N LEU A 152 -0.14 -1.11 6.51
CA LEU A 152 0.30 -2.49 6.66
C LEU A 152 0.85 -3.06 5.36
N LEU A 153 0.19 -2.84 4.22
CA LEU A 153 0.67 -3.35 2.93
C LEU A 153 2.04 -2.76 2.55
N LEU A 154 2.23 -1.45 2.72
CA LEU A 154 3.53 -0.79 2.48
C LEU A 154 4.60 -1.30 3.43
N ALA A 155 4.24 -1.59 4.68
CA ALA A 155 5.19 -1.97 5.72
C ALA A 155 5.71 -3.42 5.60
N GLN A 156 5.36 -4.18 4.56
CA GLN A 156 5.83 -5.55 4.41
C GLN A 156 7.30 -5.62 4.01
N HIS A 157 8.06 -6.55 4.60
CA HIS A 157 9.50 -6.69 4.36
C HIS A 157 9.86 -6.78 2.88
N LYS A 158 9.14 -7.60 2.09
CA LYS A 158 9.38 -7.71 0.64
C LYS A 158 9.18 -6.39 -0.12
N ILE A 159 8.20 -5.58 0.29
CA ILE A 159 7.99 -4.24 -0.28
C ILE A 159 9.16 -3.32 0.08
N ILE A 160 9.56 -3.35 1.36
CA ILE A 160 10.67 -2.54 1.89
C ILE A 160 12.02 -2.94 1.28
N ASP A 161 12.24 -4.21 0.97
CA ASP A 161 13.50 -4.69 0.41
C ASP A 161 13.61 -4.38 -1.09
N ASN A 162 12.47 -4.29 -1.79
CA ASN A 162 12.43 -4.05 -3.25
C ASN A 162 12.29 -2.57 -3.63
N VAL A 163 11.94 -1.69 -2.69
CA VAL A 163 11.69 -0.27 -2.97
C VAL A 163 12.98 0.51 -3.22
N ASN A 164 12.98 1.30 -4.30
CA ASN A 164 14.08 2.21 -4.61
C ASN A 164 14.18 3.37 -3.61
N GLU A 165 15.33 4.03 -3.57
CA GLU A 165 15.63 5.05 -2.57
C GLU A 165 14.71 6.30 -2.63
N ASP A 166 14.31 6.74 -3.83
CA ASP A 166 13.42 7.89 -3.99
C ASP A 166 12.02 7.59 -3.45
N VAL A 167 11.41 6.47 -3.85
CA VAL A 167 10.10 6.06 -3.35
C VAL A 167 10.14 5.81 -1.84
N ARG A 168 11.23 5.23 -1.34
CA ARG A 168 11.47 5.00 0.09
C ARG A 168 11.47 6.30 0.88
N LYS A 169 12.20 7.32 0.40
CA LYS A 169 12.20 8.65 0.99
C LYS A 169 10.77 9.19 1.05
N GLN A 170 10.05 9.18 -0.07
CA GLN A 170 8.69 9.70 -0.13
C GLN A 170 7.72 8.96 0.81
N ILE A 171 7.88 7.65 1.01
CA ILE A 171 7.08 6.89 1.98
C ILE A 171 7.33 7.39 3.41
N ILE A 172 8.59 7.60 3.79
CA ILE A 172 8.93 8.08 5.13
C ILE A 172 8.37 9.50 5.33
N GLU A 173 8.58 10.40 4.37
CA GLU A 173 8.07 11.77 4.41
C GLU A 173 6.54 11.82 4.54
N GLU A 174 5.83 11.04 3.71
CA GLU A 174 4.37 10.99 3.72
C GLU A 174 3.84 10.38 5.03
N SER A 175 4.51 9.35 5.57
CA SER A 175 4.14 8.74 6.85
C SER A 175 4.35 9.69 8.03
N LEU A 176 5.45 10.45 8.06
CA LEU A 176 5.69 11.49 9.07
C LEU A 176 4.62 12.57 9.01
N LYS A 177 4.33 13.09 7.81
CA LYS A 177 3.28 14.08 7.59
C LYS A 177 1.94 13.61 8.14
N LYS A 178 1.47 12.42 7.71
CA LYS A 178 0.19 11.85 8.15
C LYS A 178 0.17 11.54 9.63
N PHE A 179 1.28 11.09 10.22
CA PHE A 179 1.36 10.89 11.67
C PHE A 179 1.11 12.20 12.43
N ARG A 180 1.75 13.30 12.00
CA ARG A 180 1.57 14.63 12.61
C ARG A 180 0.17 15.19 12.40
N GLU A 181 -0.47 14.91 11.26
CA GLU A 181 -1.87 15.28 10.99
C GLU A 181 -2.83 14.49 11.86
N LYS A 182 -2.72 13.15 11.87
CA LYS A 182 -3.56 12.26 12.69
C LYS A 182 -3.46 12.56 14.19
N LEU A 183 -2.27 12.94 14.69
CA LEU A 183 -2.08 13.35 16.09
C LEU A 183 -2.97 14.52 16.52
N LYS A 184 -3.34 15.42 15.58
CA LYS A 184 -4.20 16.57 15.85
C LYS A 184 -5.69 16.21 15.82
N ILE A 185 -6.03 15.04 15.27
CA ILE A 185 -7.40 14.61 15.03
C ILE A 185 -7.79 13.59 16.11
N ARG A 186 -8.69 14.01 17.02
CA ARG A 186 -9.14 13.19 18.16
C ARG A 186 -9.65 11.80 17.76
N SER A 187 -10.24 11.66 16.57
CA SER A 187 -10.85 10.41 16.11
C SER A 187 -9.86 9.26 15.93
N TYR A 188 -8.58 9.49 15.60
CA TYR A 188 -7.63 8.41 15.34
C TYR A 188 -7.25 7.60 16.58
N GLY A 189 -7.21 8.22 17.76
CA GLY A 189 -6.80 7.53 18.99
C GLY A 189 -5.43 6.84 18.85
N ILE A 190 -5.22 5.76 19.61
CA ILE A 190 -4.00 4.95 19.54
C ILE A 190 -3.99 4.12 18.26
N GLU A 191 -5.07 3.38 18.00
CA GLU A 191 -5.19 2.44 16.87
C GLU A 191 -4.85 3.09 15.52
N GLY A 192 -5.29 4.32 15.30
CA GLY A 192 -5.06 5.06 14.06
C GLY A 192 -3.63 5.56 13.84
N LEU A 193 -2.82 5.59 14.91
CA LEU A 193 -1.41 6.03 14.90
C LEU A 193 -0.43 4.85 14.83
N VAL A 194 -0.81 3.68 15.35
CA VAL A 194 0.03 2.47 15.40
C VAL A 194 0.60 2.12 14.03
N THR A 195 -0.24 2.01 13.00
CA THR A 195 0.18 1.55 11.67
C THR A 195 1.04 2.55 10.93
N THR A 196 0.79 3.86 11.13
CA THR A 196 1.61 4.92 10.52
C THR A 196 3.00 4.92 11.15
N THR A 197 3.05 4.76 12.48
CA THR A 197 4.30 4.64 13.23
C THR A 197 5.07 3.39 12.80
N PHE A 198 4.37 2.28 12.61
CA PHE A 198 4.96 0.99 12.22
C PHE A 198 5.57 1.03 10.82
N LEU A 199 4.83 1.60 9.85
CA LEU A 199 5.31 1.84 8.50
C LEU A 199 6.62 2.65 8.53
N MET A 200 6.57 3.81 9.18
CA MET A 200 7.72 4.69 9.32
C MET A 200 8.92 3.99 9.98
N ALA A 201 8.68 3.30 11.10
CA ALA A 201 9.72 2.63 11.87
C ALA A 201 10.43 1.56 11.04
N ARG A 202 9.69 0.70 10.31
CA ARG A 202 10.29 -0.34 9.48
C ARG A 202 11.14 0.24 8.34
N PHE A 203 10.65 1.29 7.67
CA PHE A 203 11.39 1.95 6.61
C PHE A 203 12.68 2.62 7.13
N ALA A 204 12.59 3.34 8.24
CA ALA A 204 13.74 3.98 8.87
C ALA A 204 14.77 2.94 9.37
N ASN A 205 14.30 1.85 9.96
CA ASN A 205 15.16 0.78 10.43
C ASN A 205 15.88 0.07 9.28
N ASN A 206 15.18 -0.22 8.18
CA ASN A 206 15.79 -0.81 6.99
C ASN A 206 16.85 0.12 6.36
N LEU A 207 16.62 1.45 6.36
CA LEU A 207 17.63 2.43 5.94
C LEU A 207 18.86 2.52 6.85
N ASN A 208 18.69 2.20 8.14
CA ASN A 208 19.78 2.16 9.10
C ASN A 208 20.64 0.88 8.93
N GLY A 209 20.12 -0.14 8.26
CA GLY A 209 20.78 -1.42 8.06
C GLY A 209 20.49 -2.40 9.20
N SER A 210 21.54 -3.07 9.71
CA SER A 210 21.39 -4.17 10.66
C SER A 210 21.15 -3.74 12.12
N GLN A 211 21.38 -2.46 12.45
CA GLN A 211 21.18 -1.98 13.81
C GLN A 211 19.75 -1.48 14.01
N ASN A 212 19.11 -1.93 15.08
CA ASN A 212 17.80 -1.41 15.48
C ASN A 212 17.91 0.06 15.90
N LEU A 213 17.33 0.96 15.09
CA LEU A 213 17.35 2.41 15.31
C LEU A 213 16.64 2.83 16.61
N PHE A 214 15.74 1.98 17.10
CA PHE A 214 14.85 2.26 18.22
C PHE A 214 15.17 1.39 19.44
N LYS A 215 16.38 0.81 19.54
CA LYS A 215 16.78 -0.18 20.58
C LYS A 215 16.50 0.24 22.03
N GLU A 216 16.47 1.53 22.30
CA GLU A 216 16.16 2.12 23.60
C GLU A 216 14.66 2.12 23.97
N ILE A 217 13.78 1.83 23.02
CA ILE A 217 12.33 1.73 23.25
C ILE A 217 12.01 0.27 23.60
N PRO A 218 11.56 -0.05 24.83
CA PRO A 218 11.43 -1.43 25.31
C PRO A 218 10.56 -2.34 24.44
N GLU A 219 9.50 -1.82 23.82
CA GLU A 219 8.54 -2.58 23.02
C GLU A 219 8.89 -2.65 21.53
N ASN A 220 10.03 -2.10 21.11
CA ASN A 220 10.39 -1.90 19.71
C ASN A 220 10.49 -3.17 18.86
N GLU A 221 11.02 -4.28 19.40
CA GLU A 221 11.25 -5.51 18.63
C GLU A 221 9.92 -6.17 18.30
N ASP A 222 9.05 -6.30 19.31
CA ASP A 222 7.70 -6.82 19.10
C ASP A 222 6.89 -5.86 18.22
N PHE A 223 7.06 -4.55 18.37
CA PHE A 223 6.45 -3.56 17.50
C PHE A 223 6.90 -3.71 16.04
N LEU A 224 8.21 -3.72 15.77
CA LEU A 224 8.79 -3.82 14.42
C LEU A 224 8.49 -5.17 13.76
N ASN A 225 8.36 -6.24 14.52
CA ASN A 225 8.08 -7.57 13.99
C ASN A 225 6.58 -7.83 13.82
N ASN A 226 5.75 -7.38 14.77
CA ASN A 226 4.36 -7.80 14.86
C ASN A 226 3.34 -6.67 14.68
N CYS A 227 3.74 -5.39 14.61
CA CYS A 227 2.83 -4.24 14.65
C CYS A 227 1.90 -4.30 15.86
N LYS A 228 2.46 -4.67 17.02
CA LYS A 228 1.69 -4.73 18.28
C LYS A 228 1.39 -3.31 18.75
N GLU A 229 0.24 -3.11 19.37
CA GLU A 229 -0.10 -1.80 19.91
C GLU A 229 0.92 -1.37 20.97
N ILE A 230 1.33 -0.10 20.89
CA ILE A 230 2.20 0.58 21.86
C ILE A 230 1.52 1.88 22.28
N ASN A 231 1.99 2.49 23.37
CA ASN A 231 1.45 3.78 23.82
C ASN A 231 1.87 4.93 22.89
N VAL A 232 1.13 6.05 22.94
CA VAL A 232 1.38 7.24 22.09
C VAL A 232 2.79 7.82 22.28
N LYS A 233 3.32 7.82 23.51
CA LYS A 233 4.64 8.40 23.81
C LYS A 233 5.77 7.69 23.02
N PRO A 234 5.94 6.36 23.09
CA PRO A 234 6.84 5.62 22.21
C PRO A 234 6.67 5.94 20.71
N MET A 235 5.44 6.13 20.23
CA MET A 235 5.22 6.49 18.82
C MET A 235 5.77 7.87 18.47
N ILE A 236 5.59 8.85 19.35
CA ILE A 236 6.16 10.19 19.18
C ILE A 236 7.70 10.12 19.18
N ASP A 237 8.28 9.31 20.06
CA ASP A 237 9.73 9.12 20.13
C ASP A 237 10.28 8.48 18.84
N ILE A 238 9.59 7.46 18.30
CA ILE A 238 9.91 6.84 17.00
C ILE A 238 9.83 7.88 15.87
N ALA A 239 8.77 8.71 15.86
CA ALA A 239 8.59 9.74 14.84
C ALA A 239 9.73 10.77 14.86
N ASN A 240 10.05 11.31 16.04
CA ASN A 240 11.12 12.28 16.22
C ASN A 240 12.49 11.69 15.85
N LYS A 241 12.76 10.44 16.24
CA LYS A 241 14.01 9.74 15.90
C LYS A 241 14.12 9.49 14.40
N THR A 242 13.03 9.09 13.75
CA THR A 242 12.99 8.89 12.30
C THR A 242 13.27 10.19 11.57
N GLU A 243 12.60 11.28 11.96
CA GLU A 243 12.78 12.62 11.38
C GLU A 243 14.22 13.12 11.51
N ASN A 244 14.82 12.97 12.70
CA ASN A 244 16.23 13.33 12.92
C ASN A 244 17.18 12.45 12.11
N PHE A 245 16.93 11.14 12.03
CA PHE A 245 17.76 10.19 11.29
C PHE A 245 17.79 10.52 9.79
N ILE A 246 16.64 10.75 9.17
CA ILE A 246 16.57 11.06 7.73
C ILE A 246 17.09 12.47 7.43
N ARG A 247 16.90 13.45 8.32
CA ARG A 247 17.53 14.77 8.21
C ARG A 247 19.05 14.67 8.20
N ASN A 248 19.63 13.86 9.08
CA ASN A 248 21.09 13.66 9.14
C ASN A 248 21.65 12.93 7.91
N LYS A 249 20.84 12.10 7.23
CA LYS A 249 21.23 11.49 5.95
C LYS A 249 21.04 12.42 4.74
N GLY A 250 20.60 13.66 4.94
CA GLY A 250 20.35 14.61 3.85
C GLY A 250 19.09 14.29 3.03
N TYR A 251 18.15 13.50 3.58
CA TYR A 251 16.92 13.16 2.86
C TYR A 251 15.98 14.36 2.79
N PHE A 252 15.90 15.20 3.82
CA PHE A 252 15.16 16.46 3.74
C PHE A 252 16.03 17.58 3.17
N VAL A 253 15.57 18.19 2.07
CA VAL A 253 16.04 19.50 1.63
C VAL A 253 14.86 20.44 1.91
N TYR A 254 14.97 21.24 2.96
CA TYR A 254 14.01 22.32 3.23
C TYR A 254 14.17 23.42 2.20
#